data_AF-B1KK83-F1
#
_entry.id   AF-B1KK83-F1
#
_cell.length_a   1.000
_cell.length_b   1.000
_cell.length_c   1.000
_cell.angle_alpha   90.00
_cell.angle_beta   90.00
_cell.angle_gamma   90.00
#
_symmetry.space_group_name_H-M   'P 1'
#
loop_
_entity.id
_entity.type
_entity.pdbx_description
1 polymer ?
#
loop_
_entity_poly.entity_id
_entity_poly.type
_entity_poly.pdbx_seq_one_letter_code
_entity_poly.pdbx_strand_id
1 'polypeptide(L)'
;MNFRILFLTLLIASCSKESVQFEELALTISNEKAVNLDAGNWQVGGTLQLTNGLEWQKASFQNKRATCGSFLQALVLKNKLRLENASENELRAMSEELVLLLNERFRMSGNAAENEASFKHLKVSSEALSAIKLLNWYKNV
;
A
#
# COMPACT_ATOMS: atom_id res chain seq x y z
N MET A 1 33.29 23.56 37.39
CA MET A 1 33.00 22.14 37.67
C MET A 1 31.76 21.77 36.89
N ASN A 2 31.84 20.67 36.14
CA ASN A 2 30.97 20.28 35.04
C ASN A 2 29.49 20.08 35.44
N PHE A 3 28.55 20.69 34.71
CA PHE A 3 27.22 20.10 34.55
C PHE A 3 27.07 19.62 33.10
N ARG A 4 27.18 18.30 32.99
CA ARG A 4 27.12 17.55 31.74
C ARG A 4 25.75 17.69 31.10
N ILE A 5 25.80 17.87 29.79
CA ILE A 5 24.75 17.70 28.80
C ILE A 5 23.91 16.45 29.10
N LEU A 6 22.60 16.62 29.22
CA LEU A 6 21.65 15.55 28.94
C LEU A 6 20.57 16.12 28.01
N PHE A 7 20.96 16.37 26.76
CA PHE A 7 20.02 16.39 25.65
C PHE A 7 19.49 14.97 25.53
N LEU A 8 18.38 14.69 26.21
CA LEU A 8 17.60 13.49 25.97
C LEU A 8 16.98 13.67 24.58
N THR A 9 17.70 13.16 23.57
CA THR A 9 17.24 13.08 22.20
C THR A 9 15.97 12.25 22.20
N LEU A 10 14.82 12.95 22.14
CA LEU A 10 13.54 12.38 21.79
C LEU A 10 13.69 11.85 20.36
N LEU A 11 14.12 10.59 20.23
CA LEU A 11 14.15 9.88 18.96
C LEU A 11 12.71 9.83 18.47
N ILE A 12 12.47 10.64 17.45
CA ILE A 12 11.18 10.88 16.83
C ILE A 12 10.71 9.54 16.27
N ALA A 13 9.75 8.90 16.93
CA ALA A 13 8.93 7.86 16.34
C ALA A 13 8.00 8.51 15.29
N SER A 14 8.58 9.07 14.23
CA SER A 14 7.85 9.69 13.11
C SER A 14 7.28 8.64 12.14
N CYS A 15 7.48 7.34 12.38
CA CYS A 15 7.24 6.29 11.38
C CYS A 15 5.89 5.57 11.50
N SER A 16 4.89 6.14 12.18
CA SER A 16 3.61 5.42 12.39
C SER A 16 2.36 6.15 11.94
N LYS A 17 2.29 7.49 12.02
CA LYS A 17 0.99 8.17 11.85
C LYS A 17 0.53 8.24 10.40
N GLU A 18 1.45 8.49 9.45
CA GLU A 18 1.07 8.67 8.05
C GLU A 18 0.74 7.34 7.35
N SER A 19 1.50 6.28 7.63
CA SER A 19 1.25 4.94 7.09
C SER A 19 -0.05 4.34 7.63
N VAL A 20 -0.34 4.51 8.93
CA VAL A 20 -1.61 4.10 9.53
C VAL A 20 -2.80 4.84 8.89
N GLN A 21 -2.69 6.15 8.70
CA GLN A 21 -3.74 6.91 8.01
C GLN A 21 -3.93 6.51 6.54
N PHE A 22 -2.88 6.08 5.87
CA PHE A 22 -2.95 5.62 4.47
C PHE A 22 -3.62 4.25 4.36
N GLU A 23 -3.25 3.29 5.21
CA GLU A 23 -3.81 1.95 5.18
C GLU A 23 -5.28 1.92 5.64
N GLU A 24 -5.64 2.69 6.66
CA GLU A 24 -7.03 2.84 7.13
C GLU A 24 -7.92 3.48 6.06
N LEU A 25 -7.47 4.54 5.41
CA LEU A 25 -8.24 5.19 4.35
C LEU A 25 -8.45 4.27 3.15
N ALA A 26 -7.40 3.54 2.72
CA ALA A 26 -7.52 2.57 1.65
C ALA A 26 -8.48 1.41 2.00
N LEU A 27 -8.51 0.99 3.28
CA LEU A 27 -9.46 -0.02 3.75
C LEU A 27 -10.90 0.50 3.68
N THR A 28 -11.15 1.72 4.18
CA THR A 28 -12.47 2.36 4.12
C THR A 28 -12.99 2.45 2.69
N ILE A 29 -12.16 2.93 1.75
CA ILE A 29 -12.50 3.00 0.33
C ILE A 29 -12.89 1.61 -0.23
N SER A 30 -12.14 0.57 0.13
CA SER A 30 -12.42 -0.79 -0.35
C SER A 30 -13.76 -1.32 0.19
N ASN A 31 -14.04 -1.06 1.47
CA ASN A 31 -15.30 -1.46 2.10
C ASN A 31 -16.49 -0.73 1.48
N GLU A 32 -16.39 0.58 1.24
CA GLU A 32 -17.42 1.37 0.56
C GLU A 32 -17.72 0.82 -0.83
N LYS A 33 -16.70 0.42 -1.58
CA LYS A 33 -16.88 -0.20 -2.90
C LYS A 33 -17.53 -1.57 -2.84
N ALA A 34 -17.16 -2.38 -1.85
CA ALA A 34 -17.75 -3.70 -1.65
C ALA A 34 -19.27 -3.62 -1.40
N VAL A 35 -19.75 -2.57 -0.72
CA VAL A 35 -21.18 -2.34 -0.47
C VAL A 35 -21.93 -1.97 -1.75
N ASN A 36 -21.28 -1.32 -2.71
CA ASN A 36 -21.91 -0.83 -3.94
C ASN A 36 -21.98 -1.87 -5.08
N LEU A 37 -21.62 -3.13 -4.81
CA LEU A 37 -21.89 -4.38 -5.57
C LEU A 37 -22.06 -4.28 -7.10
N ASP A 38 -21.19 -3.56 -7.80
CA ASP A 38 -21.02 -3.74 -9.24
C ASP A 38 -19.97 -4.83 -9.47
N ALA A 39 -20.43 -6.06 -9.66
CA ALA A 39 -19.59 -7.25 -9.86
C ALA A 39 -18.65 -7.17 -11.09
N GLY A 40 -18.84 -6.18 -11.98
CA GLY A 40 -17.95 -5.89 -13.10
C GLY A 40 -16.89 -4.81 -12.82
N ASN A 41 -16.99 -4.09 -11.70
CA ASN A 41 -16.09 -3.00 -11.38
C ASN A 41 -14.73 -3.53 -10.91
N TRP A 42 -13.66 -3.11 -11.59
CA TRP A 42 -12.28 -3.53 -11.35
C TRP A 42 -11.74 -3.16 -9.96
N GLN A 43 -12.44 -2.27 -9.25
CA GLN A 43 -12.11 -1.76 -7.92
C GLN A 43 -12.78 -2.56 -6.78
N VAL A 44 -13.64 -3.52 -7.09
CA VAL A 44 -14.35 -4.33 -6.09
C VAL A 44 -13.55 -5.60 -5.75
N GLY A 45 -13.54 -5.96 -4.45
CA GLY A 45 -12.96 -7.21 -3.96
C GLY A 45 -11.52 -7.12 -3.43
N GLY A 46 -11.02 -5.92 -3.14
CA GLY A 46 -9.71 -5.71 -2.53
C GLY A 46 -9.74 -5.92 -1.01
N THR A 47 -8.86 -6.76 -0.46
CA THR A 47 -8.84 -7.08 0.98
C THR A 47 -7.45 -7.09 1.61
N LEU A 48 -6.41 -6.65 0.88
CA LEU A 48 -5.02 -6.82 1.27
C LEU A 48 -4.41 -5.58 1.95
N GLN A 49 -5.21 -4.58 2.31
CA GLN A 49 -4.71 -3.28 2.80
C GLN A 49 -3.90 -3.41 4.10
N LEU A 50 -4.33 -4.31 4.99
CA LEU A 50 -3.72 -4.53 6.30
C LEU A 50 -2.94 -5.86 6.40
N THR A 51 -2.75 -6.55 5.27
CA THR A 51 -2.13 -7.88 5.25
C THR A 51 -0.63 -7.81 4.97
N ASN A 52 0.02 -8.98 4.94
CA ASN A 52 1.45 -9.11 4.66
C ASN A 52 1.71 -9.75 3.28
N GLY A 53 3.00 -9.86 2.93
CA GLY A 53 3.43 -10.44 1.65
C GLY A 53 2.97 -11.88 1.41
N LEU A 54 2.71 -12.68 2.46
CA LEU A 54 2.21 -14.06 2.30
C LEU A 54 0.77 -14.09 1.82
N GLU A 55 -0.08 -13.21 2.36
CA GLU A 55 -1.46 -13.08 1.89
C GLU A 55 -1.51 -12.49 0.47
N TRP A 56 -0.59 -11.57 0.15
CA TRP A 56 -0.41 -11.10 -1.22
C TRP A 56 -0.07 -12.25 -2.18
N GLN A 57 0.87 -13.12 -1.82
CA GLN A 57 1.28 -14.24 -2.67
C GLN A 57 0.13 -15.18 -3.04
N LYS A 58 -0.82 -15.40 -2.12
CA LYS A 58 -1.99 -16.28 -2.31
C LYS A 58 -3.15 -15.62 -3.05
N ALA A 59 -3.19 -14.29 -3.07
CA ALA A 59 -4.34 -13.55 -3.58
C ALA A 59 -4.48 -13.59 -5.10
N SER A 60 -5.73 -13.56 -5.57
CA SER A 60 -6.05 -13.44 -6.99
C SER A 60 -5.60 -12.09 -7.56
N PHE A 61 -5.38 -12.03 -8.87
CA PHE A 61 -5.07 -10.78 -9.56
C PHE A 61 -6.15 -9.71 -9.34
N GLN A 62 -7.43 -10.09 -9.35
CA GLN A 62 -8.54 -9.16 -9.10
C GLN A 62 -8.45 -8.52 -7.72
N ASN A 63 -8.21 -9.31 -6.67
CA ASN A 63 -8.06 -8.79 -5.30
C ASN A 63 -6.85 -7.84 -5.20
N LYS A 64 -5.71 -8.25 -5.77
CA LYS A 64 -4.50 -7.42 -5.83
C LYS A 64 -4.76 -6.08 -6.52
N ARG A 65 -5.40 -6.11 -7.70
CA ARG A 65 -5.72 -4.90 -8.48
C ARG A 65 -6.68 -3.98 -7.73
N ALA A 66 -7.76 -4.53 -7.17
CA ALA A 66 -8.72 -3.76 -6.38
C ALA A 66 -8.08 -3.12 -5.13
N THR A 67 -7.18 -3.85 -4.46
CA THR A 67 -6.39 -3.32 -3.34
C THR A 67 -5.49 -2.16 -3.82
N CYS A 68 -4.73 -2.34 -4.90
CA CYS A 68 -3.92 -1.27 -5.50
C CYS A 68 -4.76 -0.05 -5.90
N GLY A 69 -5.94 -0.27 -6.47
CA GLY A 69 -6.87 0.80 -6.82
C GLY A 69 -7.32 1.62 -5.61
N SER A 70 -7.52 0.96 -4.46
CA SER A 70 -7.88 1.63 -3.21
C SER A 70 -6.71 2.46 -2.64
N PHE A 71 -5.47 1.97 -2.76
CA PHE A 71 -4.28 2.76 -2.40
C PHE A 71 -4.13 4.01 -3.25
N LEU A 72 -4.29 3.90 -4.57
CA LEU A 72 -4.19 5.05 -5.48
C LEU A 72 -5.30 6.08 -5.19
N GLN A 73 -6.53 5.63 -4.94
CA GLN A 73 -7.63 6.53 -4.55
C GLN A 73 -7.38 7.21 -3.21
N ALA A 74 -6.81 6.51 -2.23
CA ALA A 74 -6.42 7.14 -0.96
C ALA A 74 -5.42 8.29 -1.20
N LEU A 75 -4.50 8.14 -2.14
CA LEU A 75 -3.57 9.22 -2.51
C LEU A 75 -4.24 10.36 -3.27
N VAL A 76 -5.21 10.07 -4.15
CA VAL A 76 -6.02 11.11 -4.81
C VAL A 76 -6.76 11.95 -3.76
N LEU A 77 -7.46 11.30 -2.83
CA LEU A 77 -8.23 11.97 -1.78
C LEU A 77 -7.35 12.80 -0.84
N LYS A 78 -6.11 12.39 -0.61
CA LYS A 78 -5.13 13.14 0.20
C LYS A 78 -4.36 14.21 -0.59
N ASN A 79 -4.63 14.39 -1.89
CA ASN A 79 -3.84 15.22 -2.80
C ASN A 79 -2.33 14.88 -2.76
N LYS A 80 -2.03 13.58 -2.68
CA LYS A 80 -0.68 13.02 -2.64
C LYS A 80 -0.34 12.17 -3.86
N LEU A 81 -1.26 12.03 -4.81
CA LEU A 81 -0.96 11.47 -6.14
C LEU A 81 -0.48 12.60 -7.06
N ARG A 82 0.63 12.39 -7.77
CA ARG A 82 1.21 13.38 -8.69
C ARG A 82 0.35 13.60 -9.93
N LEU A 83 -0.37 12.56 -10.36
CA LEU A 83 -1.27 12.64 -11.50
C LEU A 83 -2.59 13.25 -11.04
N GLU A 84 -2.65 14.59 -11.09
CA GLU A 84 -3.85 15.35 -10.77
C GLU A 84 -4.94 15.03 -11.80
N ASN A 85 -6.14 14.68 -11.33
CA ASN A 85 -7.30 14.32 -12.17
C ASN A 85 -7.13 13.06 -13.03
N ALA A 86 -6.38 12.05 -12.54
CA ALA A 86 -6.29 10.75 -13.21
C ALA A 86 -7.69 10.19 -13.52
N SER A 87 -7.93 9.89 -14.80
CA SER A 87 -9.16 9.22 -15.25
C SER A 87 -9.27 7.83 -14.65
N GLU A 88 -10.48 7.25 -14.68
CA GLU A 88 -10.70 5.89 -14.17
C GLU A 88 -9.82 4.86 -14.89
N ASN A 89 -9.65 5.00 -16.20
CA ASN A 89 -8.81 4.11 -17.00
C ASN A 89 -7.32 4.24 -16.63
N GLU A 90 -6.85 5.45 -16.35
CA GLU A 90 -5.47 5.67 -15.88
C GLU A 90 -5.26 5.06 -14.50
N LEU A 91 -6.18 5.29 -13.56
CA LEU A 91 -6.12 4.66 -12.23
C LEU A 91 -6.14 3.13 -12.31
N ARG A 92 -6.90 2.58 -13.26
CA ARG A 92 -6.90 1.13 -13.52
C ARG A 92 -5.54 0.66 -14.02
N ALA A 93 -4.98 1.28 -15.05
CA ALA A 93 -3.68 0.91 -15.61
C ALA A 93 -2.57 1.02 -14.54
N MET A 94 -2.56 2.12 -13.78
CA MET A 94 -1.63 2.31 -12.66
C MET A 94 -1.78 1.23 -11.58
N SER A 95 -3.02 0.80 -11.29
CA SER A 95 -3.24 -0.27 -10.32
C SER A 95 -2.66 -1.61 -10.79
N GLU A 96 -2.74 -1.91 -12.09
CA GLU A 96 -2.21 -3.13 -12.69
C GLU A 96 -0.67 -3.09 -12.71
N GLU A 97 -0.06 -1.95 -13.03
CA GLU A 97 1.38 -1.75 -12.93
C GLU A 97 1.89 -1.88 -11.49
N LEU A 98 1.16 -1.34 -10.52
CA LEU A 98 1.50 -1.51 -9.10
C LEU A 98 1.40 -2.98 -8.67
N VAL A 99 0.43 -3.75 -9.18
CA VAL A 99 0.36 -5.19 -8.94
C VAL A 99 1.60 -5.91 -9.46
N LEU A 100 2.10 -5.56 -10.65
CA LEU A 100 3.30 -6.17 -11.22
C LEU A 100 4.52 -5.92 -10.33
N LEU A 101 4.73 -4.69 -9.87
CA LEU A 101 5.84 -4.37 -8.97
C LEU A 101 5.72 -5.08 -7.61
N LEU A 102 4.51 -5.17 -7.04
CA LEU A 102 4.31 -5.85 -5.77
C LEU A 102 4.45 -7.37 -5.91
N ASN A 103 4.02 -7.96 -7.04
CA ASN A 103 4.30 -9.36 -7.34
C ASN A 103 5.80 -9.63 -7.42
N GLU A 104 6.57 -8.69 -7.96
CA GLU A 104 8.03 -8.80 -7.98
C GLU A 104 8.63 -8.74 -6.58
N ARG A 105 8.22 -7.76 -5.78
CA ARG A 105 8.69 -7.59 -4.40
C ARG A 105 8.33 -8.75 -3.49
N PHE A 106 7.15 -9.35 -3.69
CA PHE A 106 6.66 -10.49 -2.93
C PHE A 106 6.83 -11.82 -3.65
N ARG A 107 7.75 -11.92 -4.62
CA ARG A 107 7.98 -13.16 -5.35
C ARG A 107 8.39 -14.26 -4.36
N MET A 108 7.70 -15.39 -4.41
CA MET A 108 8.02 -16.53 -3.56
C MET A 108 9.49 -16.94 -3.73
N SER A 109 10.16 -17.23 -2.62
CA SER A 109 11.58 -17.60 -2.61
C SER A 109 11.84 -18.72 -1.61
N GLY A 110 12.65 -19.71 -2.01
CA GLY A 110 13.04 -20.80 -1.14
C GLY A 110 11.91 -21.78 -0.83
N ASN A 111 12.06 -22.53 0.25
CA ASN A 111 11.02 -23.39 0.79
C ASN A 111 9.97 -22.60 1.59
N ALA A 112 8.91 -23.28 2.07
CA ALA A 112 7.81 -22.62 2.79
C ALA A 112 8.26 -21.82 4.03
N ALA A 113 9.20 -22.36 4.82
CA ALA A 113 9.71 -21.70 6.02
C ALA A 113 10.58 -20.48 5.69
N GLU A 114 11.43 -20.60 4.67
CA GLU A 114 12.26 -19.48 4.17
C GLU A 114 11.39 -18.35 3.61
N ASN A 115 10.36 -18.69 2.83
CA ASN A 115 9.39 -17.73 2.29
C ASN A 115 8.63 -17.03 3.42
N GLU A 116 8.13 -17.79 4.40
CA GLU A 116 7.45 -17.23 5.56
C GLU A 116 8.36 -16.25 6.32
N ALA A 117 9.59 -16.63 6.62
CA ALA A 117 10.56 -15.77 7.31
C ALA A 117 10.79 -14.46 6.54
N SER A 118 10.87 -14.53 5.21
CA SER A 118 11.17 -13.40 4.32
C SER A 118 10.01 -12.41 4.21
N PHE A 119 8.75 -12.87 4.22
CA PHE A 119 7.61 -12.03 3.83
C PHE A 119 6.57 -11.78 4.93
N LYS A 120 6.54 -12.56 6.01
CA LYS A 120 5.50 -12.41 7.05
C LYS A 120 5.47 -11.04 7.73
N HIS A 121 6.60 -10.36 7.77
CA HIS A 121 6.79 -9.08 8.45
C HIS A 121 6.63 -7.87 7.51
N LEU A 122 6.54 -8.11 6.19
CA LEU A 122 6.40 -7.05 5.20
C LEU A 122 4.92 -6.77 4.96
N LYS A 123 4.45 -5.59 5.38
CA LYS A 123 3.08 -5.13 5.13
C LYS A 123 2.88 -4.74 3.67
N VAL A 124 1.75 -5.15 3.08
CA VAL A 124 1.37 -4.79 1.71
C VAL A 124 1.25 -3.27 1.56
N SER A 125 0.61 -2.57 2.50
CA SER A 125 0.47 -1.11 2.46
C SER A 125 1.81 -0.37 2.43
N SER A 126 2.79 -0.84 3.20
CA SER A 126 4.11 -0.23 3.30
C SER A 126 4.90 -0.43 2.01
N GLU A 127 4.88 -1.65 1.45
CA GLU A 127 5.52 -1.94 0.17
C GLU A 127 4.84 -1.24 -1.00
N ALA A 128 3.51 -1.11 -0.98
CA ALA A 128 2.76 -0.35 -1.98
C ALA A 128 3.17 1.12 -1.98
N LEU A 129 3.23 1.77 -0.81
CA LEU A 129 3.68 3.16 -0.71
C LEU A 129 5.13 3.33 -1.18
N SER A 130 6.01 2.37 -0.86
CA SER A 130 7.39 2.34 -1.33
C SER A 130 7.48 2.21 -2.86
N ALA A 131 6.69 1.32 -3.46
CA ALA A 131 6.61 1.14 -4.91
C ALA A 131 6.05 2.38 -5.63
N ILE A 132 4.99 3.00 -5.10
CA ILE A 132 4.42 4.24 -5.63
C ILE A 132 5.44 5.39 -5.59
N LYS A 133 6.25 5.48 -4.53
CA LYS A 133 7.36 6.45 -4.44
C LYS A 133 8.45 6.15 -5.48
N LEU A 134 8.81 4.89 -5.67
CA LEU A 134 9.79 4.46 -6.69
C LEU A 134 9.33 4.81 -8.11
N LEU A 135 8.03 4.65 -8.40
CA LEU A 135 7.40 5.04 -9.66
C LEU A 135 7.23 6.56 -9.82
N ASN A 136 7.67 7.36 -8.84
CA ASN A 136 7.55 8.81 -8.83
C ASN A 136 6.09 9.31 -8.90
N TRP A 137 5.13 8.49 -8.45
CA TRP A 137 3.70 8.80 -8.42
C TRP A 137 3.28 9.54 -7.15
N TYR A 138 4.07 9.44 -6.09
CA TYR A 138 3.81 10.17 -4.84
C TYR A 138 4.22 11.65 -4.98
N LYS A 139 3.38 12.55 -4.50
CA LYS A 139 3.59 14.01 -4.47
C LYS A 139 4.12 14.42 -3.10
N ASN A 140 5.38 14.86 -3.07
CA ASN A 140 5.99 15.52 -1.92
C ASN A 140 5.51 16.98 -1.90
N VAL A 141 4.30 17.20 -1.37
CA VAL A 141 3.82 18.55 -1.00
C VAL A 141 4.41 18.93 0.35
#